data_AF-A0A8K0D7M0-F1
#
_entry.id   AF-A0A8K0D7M0-F1
#
_cell.length_a   1.000
_cell.length_b   1.000
_cell.length_c   1.000
_cell.angle_alpha   90.00
_cell.angle_beta   90.00
_cell.angle_gamma   90.00
#
_symmetry.space_group_name_H-M   'P 1'
#
loop_
_entity.id
_entity.type
_entity.pdbx_description
1 polymer ?
#
loop_
_entity_poly.entity_id
_entity_poly.type
_entity_poly.pdbx_seq_one_letter_code
_entity_poly.pdbx_strand_id
1 'polypeptide(L)'
;MGHGEAPIVHAIQAELNLWYLDDATIRDSLEVVLADLDVVQKMAAEVGLTLNSSKREMEAVGTRSVDEEQSVIMLFKKTASGKQDAWLKRSLPVEISGFGIRHSVNMAIPFFLASLHSSLSYLEFLLPANIFLNTPTIITKARKFWETSCHAEEVPAGLVCCIQSIWEAPVIQHTLFDLTISTDTAEDKARLLVANA
;
A
#
# COMPACT_ATOMS: atom_id res chain seq x y z
N MET A 1 11.51 22.22 33.01
CA MET A 1 11.60 22.58 31.59
C MET A 1 12.06 21.35 30.83
N GLY A 2 11.12 20.52 30.35
CA GLY A 2 11.40 19.40 29.47
C GLY A 2 10.92 19.80 28.07
N HIS A 3 11.84 20.27 27.24
CA HIS A 3 11.54 20.73 25.88
C HIS A 3 11.85 19.59 24.90
N GLY A 4 10.88 19.19 24.07
CA GLY A 4 11.18 18.57 22.79
C GLY A 4 10.17 17.57 22.22
N GLU A 5 9.54 16.73 23.04
CA GLU A 5 8.77 15.59 22.53
C GLU A 5 7.26 15.88 22.49
N ALA A 6 6.63 15.54 21.36
CA ALA A 6 5.21 15.76 21.15
C ALA A 6 4.41 14.81 22.08
N PRO A 7 3.48 15.32 22.93
CA PRO A 7 2.72 14.51 23.89
C PRO A 7 1.99 13.31 23.28
N ILE A 8 1.62 13.42 22.00
CA ILE A 8 0.97 12.37 21.22
C ILE A 8 1.82 11.11 21.11
N VAL A 9 3.15 11.23 21.07
CA VAL A 9 4.09 10.10 20.92
C VAL A 9 4.01 9.19 22.14
N HIS A 10 3.89 9.74 23.35
CA HIS A 10 3.84 8.96 24.58
C HIS A 10 2.46 8.39 24.89
N ALA A 11 1.41 8.84 24.20
CA ALA A 11 0.06 8.36 24.41
C ALA A 11 -0.19 7.01 23.71
N ILE A 12 0.60 6.70 22.68
CA ILE A 12 0.52 5.47 21.88
C ILE A 12 1.00 4.26 22.70
N GLN A 13 0.23 3.18 22.68
CA GLN A 13 0.50 1.94 23.40
C GLN A 13 1.15 0.86 22.54
N ALA A 14 1.09 0.99 21.21
CA ALA A 14 1.63 0.03 20.26
C ALA A 14 3.11 -0.28 20.51
N GLU A 15 3.45 -1.57 20.43
CA GLU A 15 4.81 -2.07 20.60
C GLU A 15 5.81 -1.36 19.69
N LEU A 16 5.46 -1.16 18.41
CA LEU A 16 6.20 -0.31 17.50
C LEU A 16 5.51 1.05 17.41
N ASN A 17 6.23 2.09 17.80
CA ASN A 17 5.78 3.47 17.80
C ASN A 17 6.90 4.36 17.23
N LEU A 18 6.89 4.57 15.92
CA LEU A 18 7.95 5.29 15.20
C LEU A 18 7.39 6.58 14.59
N TRP A 19 8.06 7.71 14.85
CA TRP A 19 7.67 9.01 14.32
C TRP A 19 8.86 9.65 13.60
N TYR A 20 8.60 10.24 12.45
CA TYR A 20 9.57 11.03 11.70
C TYR A 20 8.88 12.19 10.99
N LEU A 21 9.15 13.41 11.44
CA LEU A 21 8.51 14.63 10.93
C LEU A 21 6.97 14.55 11.03
N ASP A 22 6.26 14.64 9.91
CA ASP A 22 4.80 14.53 9.81
C ASP A 22 4.29 13.09 9.67
N ASP A 23 5.19 12.12 9.51
CA ASP A 23 4.85 10.71 9.35
C ASP A 23 4.99 9.93 10.66
N ALA A 24 4.06 8.99 10.86
CA ALA A 24 4.06 8.06 11.98
C ALA A 24 3.78 6.65 11.50
N THR A 25 4.53 5.69 12.01
CA THR A 25 4.31 4.25 11.81
C THR A 25 4.08 3.61 13.16
N ILE A 26 2.86 3.09 13.36
CA ILE A 26 2.49 2.31 14.54
C ILE A 26 2.21 0.87 14.14
N ARG A 27 2.64 -0.10 14.94
CA ARG A 27 2.39 -1.52 14.69
C ARG A 27 2.25 -2.30 15.98
N ASP A 28 1.17 -3.06 16.06
CA ASP A 28 0.81 -4.00 17.12
C ASP A 28 -0.31 -4.91 16.59
N SER A 29 -0.96 -5.66 17.48
CA SER A 29 -2.31 -6.18 17.31
C SER A 29 -3.29 -5.12 16.80
N LEU A 30 -4.28 -5.58 16.02
CA LEU A 30 -5.26 -4.70 15.39
C LEU A 30 -6.03 -3.86 16.41
N GLU A 31 -6.40 -4.47 17.54
CA GLU A 31 -7.13 -3.82 18.63
C GLU A 31 -6.35 -2.63 19.20
N VAL A 32 -5.04 -2.81 19.41
CA VAL A 32 -4.16 -1.77 19.94
C VAL A 32 -3.94 -0.67 18.89
N VAL A 33 -3.65 -1.03 17.65
CA VAL A 33 -3.46 -0.05 16.55
C VAL A 33 -4.70 0.81 16.34
N LEU A 34 -5.90 0.22 16.41
CA LEU A 34 -7.16 0.95 16.27
C LEU A 34 -7.42 1.88 17.47
N ALA A 35 -7.11 1.45 18.69
CA ALA A 35 -7.22 2.29 19.88
C ALA A 35 -6.25 3.49 19.81
N ASP A 36 -5.00 3.23 19.42
CA ASP A 36 -3.99 4.28 19.27
C ASP A 36 -4.31 5.25 18.13
N LEU A 37 -4.88 4.77 17.01
CA LEU A 37 -5.33 5.65 15.94
C LEU A 37 -6.42 6.63 16.41
N ASP A 38 -7.33 6.20 17.29
CA ASP A 38 -8.35 7.07 17.90
C ASP A 38 -7.71 8.11 18.85
N VAL A 39 -6.69 7.70 19.62
CA VAL A 39 -5.89 8.62 20.45
C VAL A 39 -5.19 9.68 19.59
N VAL A 40 -4.53 9.27 18.50
CA VAL A 40 -3.86 10.21 17.58
C VAL A 40 -4.87 11.20 17.01
N GLN A 41 -6.04 10.75 16.56
CA GLN A 41 -7.07 11.63 16.00
C GLN A 41 -7.56 12.66 17.01
N LYS A 42 -7.82 12.25 18.26
CA LYS A 42 -8.26 13.14 19.33
C LYS A 42 -7.20 14.18 19.67
N MET A 43 -5.97 13.74 19.93
CA MET A 43 -4.89 14.64 20.33
C MET A 43 -4.44 15.57 19.20
N ALA A 44 -4.44 15.10 17.94
CA ALA A 44 -4.18 15.95 16.79
C ALA A 44 -5.24 17.07 16.68
N ALA A 45 -6.52 16.73 16.87
CA ALA A 45 -7.61 17.70 16.82
C ALA A 45 -7.49 18.78 17.91
N GLU A 46 -7.01 18.43 19.12
CA GLU A 46 -6.77 19.39 20.21
C GLU A 46 -5.74 20.47 19.86
N VAL A 47 -4.79 20.16 18.99
CA VAL A 47 -3.77 21.10 18.50
C VAL A 47 -4.09 21.67 17.12
N GLY A 48 -5.32 21.45 16.63
CA GLY A 48 -5.79 21.97 15.33
C GLY A 48 -5.26 21.20 14.12
N LEU A 49 -4.69 20.02 14.31
CA LEU A 49 -4.24 19.13 13.24
C LEU A 49 -5.33 18.09 12.93
N THR A 50 -5.40 17.69 11.66
CA THR A 50 -6.24 16.58 11.23
C THR A 50 -5.38 15.57 10.48
N LEU A 51 -5.57 14.30 10.82
CA LEU A 51 -4.93 13.23 10.07
C LEU A 51 -5.51 13.19 8.66
N ASN A 52 -4.64 13.33 7.66
CA ASN A 52 -5.04 13.25 6.27
C ASN A 52 -5.48 11.82 5.94
N SER A 53 -6.79 11.58 5.83
CA SER A 53 -7.36 10.25 5.48
C SER A 53 -6.82 9.71 4.17
N SER A 54 -6.38 10.60 3.29
CA SER A 54 -5.85 10.36 1.97
C SER A 54 -4.36 9.99 2.00
N LYS A 55 -3.68 10.02 3.15
CA LYS A 55 -2.28 9.58 3.30
C LYS A 55 -2.11 8.41 4.28
N ARG A 56 -3.21 7.84 4.79
CA ARG A 56 -3.15 6.76 5.78
C ARG A 56 -2.96 5.44 5.06
N GLU A 57 -1.91 4.72 5.43
CA GLU A 57 -1.64 3.38 4.95
C GLU A 57 -1.79 2.39 6.10
N MET A 58 -2.34 1.21 5.83
CA MET A 58 -2.42 0.13 6.82
C MET A 58 -1.97 -1.17 6.16
N GLU A 59 -1.03 -1.85 6.81
CA GLU A 59 -0.52 -3.14 6.37
C GLU A 59 -0.81 -4.21 7.42
N ALA A 60 -1.47 -5.29 7.01
CA ALA A 60 -1.62 -6.48 7.84
C ALA A 60 -0.46 -7.43 7.55
N VAL A 61 0.44 -7.61 8.53
CA VAL A 61 1.62 -8.47 8.39
C VAL A 61 1.51 -9.67 9.32
N GLY A 62 1.62 -10.88 8.77
CA GLY A 62 1.71 -12.12 9.56
C GLY A 62 0.38 -12.81 9.86
N THR A 63 -0.68 -12.53 9.09
CA THR A 63 -1.93 -13.31 9.13
C THR A 63 -1.63 -14.76 8.80
N ARG A 64 -2.09 -15.69 9.65
CA ARG A 64 -1.80 -17.14 9.50
C ARG A 64 -2.82 -17.83 8.62
N SER A 65 -3.94 -17.18 8.33
CA SER A 65 -4.98 -17.69 7.45
C SER A 65 -5.69 -16.55 6.70
N VAL A 66 -6.34 -16.92 5.60
CA VAL A 66 -7.19 -16.03 4.81
C VAL A 66 -8.36 -15.50 5.65
N ASP A 67 -8.86 -16.29 6.62
CA ASP A 67 -9.97 -15.88 7.49
C ASP A 67 -9.54 -14.83 8.52
N GLU A 68 -8.33 -14.93 9.07
CA GLU A 68 -7.76 -13.90 9.96
C GLU A 68 -7.55 -12.59 9.22
N GLU A 69 -7.02 -12.68 8.00
CA GLU A 69 -6.85 -11.52 7.12
C GLU A 69 -8.21 -10.87 6.81
N GLN A 70 -9.21 -11.65 6.42
CA GLN A 70 -10.57 -11.16 6.18
C GLN A 70 -11.21 -10.55 7.43
N SER A 71 -10.93 -11.09 8.62
CA SER A 71 -11.46 -10.57 9.89
C SER A 71 -10.83 -9.23 10.27
N VAL A 72 -9.51 -9.10 10.09
CA VAL A 72 -8.75 -7.85 10.28
C VAL A 72 -9.26 -6.78 9.31
N ILE A 73 -9.40 -7.15 8.04
CA ILE A 73 -9.95 -6.31 6.98
C ILE A 73 -11.41 -5.92 7.31
N MET A 74 -12.25 -6.84 7.82
CA MET A 74 -13.64 -6.57 8.17
C MET A 74 -13.79 -5.66 9.41
N LEU A 75 -12.90 -5.79 10.40
CA LEU A 75 -12.91 -4.89 11.55
C LEU A 75 -12.49 -3.48 11.13
N PHE A 76 -11.47 -3.36 10.26
CA PHE A 76 -11.13 -2.08 9.64
C PHE A 76 -12.26 -1.53 8.77
N LYS A 77 -12.99 -2.38 8.01
CA LYS A 77 -14.23 -2.00 7.27
C LYS A 77 -15.28 -1.36 8.17
N LYS A 78 -15.41 -1.85 9.40
CA LYS A 78 -16.39 -1.36 10.37
C LYS A 78 -15.96 -0.01 10.95
N THR A 79 -14.68 0.16 11.25
CA THR A 79 -14.11 1.41 11.75
C THR A 79 -14.06 2.48 10.64
N ALA A 80 -13.87 2.07 9.39
CA ALA A 80 -13.95 2.90 8.19
C ALA A 80 -15.26 2.60 7.43
N SER A 81 -16.42 2.97 7.99
CA SER A 81 -17.77 2.91 7.37
C SER A 81 -17.84 2.59 5.84
N GLY A 82 -18.11 1.35 5.40
CA GLY A 82 -18.39 1.03 3.97
C GLY A 82 -18.52 -0.45 3.56
N LYS A 83 -19.47 -0.76 2.63
CA LYS A 83 -19.84 -2.10 2.07
C LYS A 83 -18.71 -2.82 1.29
N GLN A 84 -18.88 -4.11 0.99
CA GLN A 84 -17.87 -5.01 0.39
C GLN A 84 -17.24 -4.52 -0.94
N ASP A 85 -18.01 -3.94 -1.87
CA ASP A 85 -17.49 -3.34 -3.14
C ASP A 85 -16.69 -2.06 -2.92
N ALA A 86 -16.72 -1.52 -1.70
CA ALA A 86 -15.87 -0.40 -1.33
C ALA A 86 -14.39 -0.80 -1.25
N TRP A 87 -14.03 -2.09 -1.14
CA TRP A 87 -12.63 -2.47 -0.89
C TRP A 87 -11.70 -2.38 -2.09
N LEU A 88 -12.10 -2.94 -3.22
CA LEU A 88 -11.33 -2.79 -4.45
C LEU A 88 -11.17 -1.29 -4.78
N LYS A 89 -12.23 -0.48 -4.61
CA LYS A 89 -12.17 0.99 -4.75
C LYS A 89 -11.24 1.64 -3.74
N ARG A 90 -11.20 1.15 -2.50
CA ARG A 90 -10.34 1.64 -1.42
C ARG A 90 -8.88 1.24 -1.59
N SER A 91 -8.61 0.14 -2.28
CA SER A 91 -7.25 -0.29 -2.63
C SER A 91 -6.62 0.48 -3.77
N LEU A 92 -7.42 1.29 -4.46
CA LEU A 92 -6.89 2.22 -5.43
C LEU A 92 -6.03 3.28 -4.73
N PRO A 93 -5.00 3.78 -5.43
CA PRO A 93 -4.32 5.00 -5.02
C PRO A 93 -5.29 6.12 -4.71
N VAL A 94 -4.89 6.95 -3.78
CA VAL A 94 -5.66 8.10 -3.31
C VAL A 94 -5.87 9.11 -4.43
N GLU A 95 -4.88 9.22 -5.32
CA GLU A 95 -4.88 10.07 -6.51
C GLU A 95 -6.08 9.79 -7.41
N ILE A 96 -6.60 8.56 -7.39
CA ILE A 96 -7.77 8.14 -8.15
C ILE A 96 -8.97 7.83 -7.24
N SER A 97 -9.10 8.59 -6.15
CA SER A 97 -10.22 8.54 -5.20
C SER A 97 -10.33 7.24 -4.36
N GLY A 98 -9.25 6.46 -4.28
CA GLY A 98 -9.14 5.35 -3.33
C GLY A 98 -8.71 5.79 -1.93
N PHE A 99 -8.52 4.81 -1.04
CA PHE A 99 -8.04 5.05 0.32
C PHE A 99 -6.57 4.63 0.49
N GLY A 100 -5.90 4.17 -0.57
CA GLY A 100 -4.50 3.75 -0.52
C GLY A 100 -4.27 2.42 0.22
N ILE A 101 -5.32 1.66 0.55
CA ILE A 101 -5.20 0.43 1.32
C ILE A 101 -4.94 -0.74 0.38
N ARG A 102 -3.67 -1.07 0.14
CA ARG A 102 -3.30 -2.09 -0.84
C ARG A 102 -2.93 -3.39 -0.16
N HIS A 103 -3.30 -4.49 -0.79
CA HIS A 103 -2.78 -5.80 -0.40
C HIS A 103 -1.26 -5.80 -0.63
N SER A 104 -0.47 -6.18 0.39
CA SER A 104 0.99 -6.06 0.35
C SER A 104 1.61 -6.78 -0.84
N VAL A 105 1.06 -7.94 -1.23
CA VAL A 105 1.52 -8.69 -2.43
C VAL A 105 1.35 -7.89 -3.73
N ASN A 106 0.35 -7.02 -3.82
CA ASN A 106 0.09 -6.22 -5.02
C ASN A 106 1.09 -5.05 -5.16
N MET A 107 1.70 -4.59 -4.06
CA MET A 107 2.76 -3.56 -4.09
C MET A 107 4.16 -4.16 -4.06
N ALA A 108 4.35 -5.29 -3.37
CA ALA A 108 5.66 -5.90 -3.14
C ALA A 108 6.37 -6.24 -4.45
N ILE A 109 5.64 -6.75 -5.46
CA ILE A 109 6.23 -7.14 -6.75
C ILE A 109 6.61 -5.91 -7.60
N PRO A 110 5.73 -4.91 -7.83
CA PRO A 110 6.11 -3.64 -8.46
C PRO A 110 7.31 -2.96 -7.77
N PHE A 111 7.31 -2.90 -6.43
CA PHE A 111 8.41 -2.33 -5.65
C PHE A 111 9.71 -3.10 -5.83
N PHE A 112 9.66 -4.44 -5.73
CA PHE A 112 10.82 -5.31 -5.94
C PHE A 112 11.42 -5.12 -7.33
N LEU A 113 10.59 -5.12 -8.38
CA LEU A 113 11.04 -4.95 -9.77
C LEU A 113 11.68 -3.57 -9.99
N ALA A 114 11.06 -2.50 -9.51
CA ALA A 114 11.60 -1.15 -9.60
C ALA A 114 12.94 -0.99 -8.85
N SER A 115 12.98 -1.46 -7.60
CA SER A 115 14.17 -1.40 -6.74
C SER A 115 15.33 -2.21 -7.32
N LEU A 116 15.03 -3.40 -7.84
CA LEU A 116 16.02 -4.26 -8.47
C LEU A 116 16.60 -3.62 -9.73
N HIS A 117 15.76 -3.07 -10.62
CA HIS A 117 16.23 -2.36 -11.80
C HIS A 117 17.03 -1.11 -11.47
N SER A 118 16.66 -0.36 -10.43
CA SER A 118 17.42 0.79 -9.93
C SER A 118 18.80 0.39 -9.40
N SER A 119 18.89 -0.79 -8.77
CA SER A 119 20.11 -1.26 -8.12
C SER A 119 20.97 -2.16 -9.01
N LEU A 120 20.44 -2.68 -10.13
CA LEU A 120 21.08 -3.73 -10.92
C LEU A 120 22.48 -3.33 -11.39
N SER A 121 22.63 -2.11 -11.91
CA SER A 121 23.91 -1.57 -12.38
C SER A 121 24.97 -1.53 -11.27
N TYR A 122 24.56 -1.22 -10.04
CA TYR A 122 25.45 -1.17 -8.89
C TYR A 122 25.79 -2.57 -8.38
N LEU A 123 24.80 -3.48 -8.38
CA LEU A 123 25.01 -4.87 -8.02
C LEU A 123 26.01 -5.52 -8.99
N GLU A 124 25.86 -5.28 -10.30
CA GLU A 124 26.74 -5.85 -11.33
C GLU A 124 28.18 -5.34 -11.19
N PHE A 125 28.33 -4.11 -10.73
CA PHE A 125 29.65 -3.52 -10.45
C PHE A 125 30.27 -4.05 -9.16
N LEU A 126 29.48 -4.23 -8.10
CA LEU A 126 29.97 -4.56 -6.76
C LEU A 126 30.11 -6.06 -6.48
N LEU A 127 29.30 -6.91 -7.13
CA LEU A 127 29.24 -8.34 -6.85
C LEU A 127 29.92 -9.16 -7.96
N PRO A 128 30.72 -10.17 -7.60
CA PRO A 128 31.33 -11.06 -8.59
C PRO A 128 30.27 -11.92 -9.30
N ALA A 129 30.51 -12.22 -10.58
CA ALA A 129 29.55 -12.85 -11.50
C ALA A 129 28.99 -14.20 -11.03
N ASN A 130 29.67 -14.89 -10.12
CA ASN A 130 29.23 -16.16 -9.53
C ASN A 130 28.12 -16.00 -8.47
N ILE A 131 27.89 -14.80 -7.93
CA ILE A 131 26.77 -14.52 -7.02
C ILE A 131 25.47 -14.29 -7.82
N PHE A 132 25.58 -13.83 -9.06
CA PHE A 132 24.47 -13.53 -9.96
C PHE A 132 23.73 -14.75 -10.53
N LEU A 133 24.19 -15.98 -10.28
CA LEU A 133 23.64 -17.20 -10.86
C LEU A 133 22.14 -17.42 -10.63
N ASN A 134 21.53 -16.77 -9.63
CA ASN A 134 20.09 -16.85 -9.33
C ASN A 134 19.29 -15.58 -9.68
N THR A 135 19.95 -14.46 -9.95
CA THR A 135 19.30 -13.17 -10.24
C THR A 135 18.41 -13.25 -11.49
N PRO A 136 18.85 -13.84 -12.62
CA PRO A 136 17.99 -14.01 -13.79
C PRO A 136 16.72 -14.80 -13.47
N THR A 137 16.83 -15.88 -12.68
CA THR A 137 15.67 -16.72 -12.32
C THR A 137 14.67 -15.99 -11.44
N ILE A 138 15.13 -15.20 -10.46
CA ILE A 138 14.26 -14.44 -9.57
C ILE A 138 13.56 -13.30 -10.34
N ILE A 139 14.30 -12.58 -11.19
CA ILE A 139 13.73 -11.55 -12.07
C ILE A 139 12.63 -12.14 -12.95
N THR A 140 12.91 -13.25 -13.63
CA THR A 140 11.94 -13.89 -14.51
C THR A 140 10.70 -14.34 -13.74
N LYS A 141 10.85 -14.89 -12.53
CA LYS A 141 9.72 -15.30 -11.68
C LYS A 141 8.88 -14.10 -11.23
N ALA A 142 9.50 -13.05 -10.71
CA ALA A 142 8.81 -11.85 -10.25
C ALA A 142 8.08 -11.15 -11.41
N ARG A 143 8.73 -11.06 -12.57
CA ARG A 143 8.13 -10.53 -13.79
C ARG A 143 6.93 -11.35 -14.23
N LYS A 144 7.08 -12.67 -14.34
CA LYS A 144 5.98 -13.56 -14.76
C LYS A 144 4.79 -13.47 -13.82
N PHE A 145 5.05 -13.36 -12.51
CA PHE A 145 4.01 -13.15 -11.52
C PHE A 145 3.27 -11.83 -11.79
N TRP A 146 3.99 -10.73 -11.96
CA TRP A 146 3.42 -9.42 -12.30
C TRP A 146 2.59 -9.44 -13.58
N GLU A 147 3.13 -9.99 -14.68
CA GLU A 147 2.44 -10.13 -15.98
C GLU A 147 1.12 -10.90 -15.83
N THR A 148 1.13 -11.98 -15.03
CA THR A 148 -0.07 -12.79 -14.78
C THR A 148 -1.12 -12.02 -13.98
N SER A 149 -0.70 -11.18 -13.02
CA SER A 149 -1.60 -10.44 -12.13
C SER A 149 -2.31 -9.25 -12.78
N CYS A 150 -1.75 -8.66 -13.85
CA CYS A 150 -2.32 -7.49 -14.50
C CYS A 150 -2.60 -7.66 -16.01
N HIS A 151 -2.30 -8.84 -16.56
CA HIS A 151 -2.39 -9.13 -18.00
C HIS A 151 -1.65 -8.11 -18.88
N ALA A 152 -0.56 -7.54 -18.37
CA ALA A 152 0.24 -6.57 -19.13
C ALA A 152 1.01 -7.27 -20.27
N GLU A 153 0.90 -6.73 -21.48
CA GLU A 153 1.63 -7.21 -22.66
C GLU A 153 3.02 -6.56 -22.79
N GLU A 154 3.21 -5.37 -22.22
CA GLU A 154 4.46 -4.62 -22.30
C GLU A 154 5.13 -4.47 -20.93
N VAL A 155 6.44 -4.74 -20.90
CA VAL A 155 7.27 -4.58 -19.71
C VAL A 155 7.95 -3.22 -19.73
N PRO A 156 7.95 -2.46 -18.62
CA PRO A 156 8.72 -1.23 -18.50
C PRO A 156 10.19 -1.43 -18.88
N ALA A 157 10.71 -0.59 -19.78
CA ALA A 157 12.06 -0.69 -20.31
C ALA A 157 12.85 0.62 -20.15
N GLY A 158 14.17 0.57 -20.24
CA GLY A 158 15.02 1.75 -20.07
C GLY A 158 14.98 2.31 -18.65
N LEU A 159 15.19 3.61 -18.47
CA LEU A 159 15.28 4.23 -17.13
C LEU A 159 13.96 4.23 -16.35
N VAL A 160 12.82 4.07 -17.04
CA VAL A 160 11.50 4.07 -16.38
C VAL A 160 11.22 2.76 -15.65
N CYS A 161 11.96 1.68 -15.94
CA CYS A 161 11.83 0.43 -15.19
C CYS A 161 12.33 0.53 -13.75
N CYS A 162 13.02 1.61 -13.39
CA CYS A 162 13.44 1.90 -12.01
C CYS A 162 12.33 2.58 -11.18
N ILE A 163 11.19 2.92 -11.78
CA ILE A 163 10.12 3.71 -11.15
C ILE A 163 8.95 2.80 -10.77
N GLN A 164 8.65 2.68 -9.48
CA GLN A 164 7.58 1.82 -8.96
C GLN A 164 6.21 2.13 -9.57
N SER A 165 5.83 3.40 -9.67
CA SER A 165 4.51 3.79 -10.19
C SER A 165 4.25 3.32 -11.63
N ILE A 166 5.31 3.15 -12.42
CA ILE A 166 5.22 2.61 -13.78
C ILE A 166 4.85 1.13 -13.77
N TRP A 167 5.37 0.36 -12.80
CA TRP A 167 4.99 -1.04 -12.61
C TRP A 167 3.62 -1.20 -11.96
N GLU A 168 3.17 -0.24 -11.17
CA GLU A 168 1.85 -0.29 -10.53
C GLU A 168 0.72 0.05 -11.47
N ALA A 169 0.94 0.94 -12.45
CA ALA A 169 -0.12 1.46 -13.31
C ALA A 169 -0.97 0.35 -13.98
N PRO A 170 -0.39 -0.72 -14.56
CA PRO A 170 -1.19 -1.80 -15.14
C PRO A 170 -2.00 -2.60 -14.10
N VAL A 171 -1.44 -2.80 -12.90
CA VAL A 171 -2.13 -3.49 -11.79
C VAL A 171 -3.34 -2.68 -11.34
N ILE A 172 -3.18 -1.36 -11.24
CA ILE A 172 -4.25 -0.42 -10.88
C ILE A 172 -5.32 -0.39 -11.97
N GLN A 173 -4.93 -0.33 -13.25
CA GLN A 173 -5.86 -0.34 -14.37
C GLN A 173 -6.68 -1.63 -14.45
N HIS A 174 -6.06 -2.78 -14.23
CA HIS A 174 -6.76 -4.06 -14.17
C HIS A 174 -7.77 -4.08 -13.02
N THR A 175 -7.35 -3.61 -11.84
CA THR A 175 -8.23 -3.49 -10.66
C THR A 175 -9.42 -2.57 -10.93
N LEU A 176 -9.22 -1.45 -11.62
CA LEU A 176 -10.26 -0.52 -12.05
C LEU A 176 -11.22 -1.15 -13.07
N PHE A 177 -10.71 -1.93 -14.00
CA PHE A 177 -11.51 -2.63 -15.00
C PHE A 177 -12.45 -3.64 -14.34
N ASP A 178 -11.91 -4.50 -13.47
CA ASP A 178 -12.68 -5.48 -12.71
C ASP A 178 -13.80 -4.81 -11.89
N LEU A 179 -13.48 -3.69 -11.24
CA LEU A 179 -14.42 -2.86 -10.48
C LEU A 179 -15.53 -2.25 -11.33
N THR A 180 -15.18 -1.79 -12.53
CA THR A 180 -16.15 -1.15 -13.42
C THR A 180 -17.17 -2.16 -13.94
N ILE A 181 -16.74 -3.41 -14.15
CA ILE A 181 -17.61 -4.52 -14.54
C ILE A 181 -18.45 -4.99 -13.36
N SER A 182 -17.89 -5.06 -12.15
CA SER A 182 -18.58 -5.60 -10.97
C SER A 182 -19.55 -4.63 -10.30
N THR A 183 -19.53 -3.34 -10.64
CA THR A 183 -20.38 -2.32 -10.02
C THR A 183 -21.74 -2.21 -10.72
N ASP A 184 -22.84 -2.17 -9.96
CA ASP A 184 -24.20 -2.06 -10.50
C ASP A 184 -24.70 -0.61 -10.62
N THR A 185 -24.19 0.32 -9.81
CA THR A 185 -24.71 1.69 -9.74
C THR A 185 -24.01 2.65 -10.71
N ALA A 186 -24.81 3.44 -11.43
CA ALA A 186 -24.32 4.43 -12.41
C ALA A 186 -23.41 5.51 -11.80
N GLU A 187 -23.64 5.91 -10.55
CA GLU A 187 -22.80 6.89 -9.85
C GLU A 187 -21.39 6.37 -9.60
N ASP A 188 -21.27 5.09 -9.21
CA ASP A 188 -19.99 4.45 -8.99
C ASP A 188 -19.20 4.24 -10.30
N LYS A 189 -19.91 3.91 -11.38
CA LYS A 189 -19.31 3.84 -12.72
C LYS A 189 -18.79 5.20 -13.17
N ALA A 190 -19.55 6.27 -12.94
CA ALA A 190 -19.12 7.63 -13.29
C ALA A 190 -17.86 8.05 -12.50
N ARG A 191 -17.78 7.72 -11.20
CA ARG A 191 -16.59 8.01 -10.38
C ARG A 191 -15.36 7.23 -10.85
N LEU A 192 -15.52 5.95 -11.20
CA LEU A 192 -14.43 5.11 -11.72
C LEU A 192 -13.95 5.56 -13.11
N LEU A 193 -14.86 6.03 -13.97
CA LEU A 193 -14.52 6.56 -15.30
C LEU A 193 -13.72 7.86 -15.23
N VAL A 194 -14.02 8.75 -14.27
CA VAL A 194 -13.23 9.97 -14.02
C VAL A 194 -11.83 9.63 -13.51
N ALA A 195 -11.68 8.55 -12.73
CA ALA A 195 -10.39 8.06 -12.24
C ALA A 195 -9.51 7.42 -13.34
N ASN A 196 -10.08 7.12 -14.51
CA ASN A 196 -9.42 6.45 -15.64
C ASN A 196 -9.28 7.36 -16.89
N ALA A 197 -9.59 8.66 -16.75
CA ALA A 197 -9.54 9.68 -17.79
C ALA A 197 -8.24 10.51 -17.70
#